data_AF-A0A524DW06-F1
#
_entry.id   AF-A0A524DW06-F1
#
_cell.length_a   1.000
_cell.length_b   1.000
_cell.length_c   1.000
_cell.angle_alpha   90.00
_cell.angle_beta   90.00
_cell.angle_gamma   90.00
#
_symmetry.space_group_name_H-M   'P 1'
#
loop_
_entity.id
_entity.type
_entity.pdbx_description
1 polymer ?
#
loop_
_entity_poly.entity_id
_entity_poly.type
_entity_poly.pdbx_seq_one_letter_code
_entity_poly.pdbx_strand_id
1 'polypeptide(L)'
;MTEEAKKPLVYYSRIRELLRGTYEGNETKLNVSKDAREPLVGWLEELIKIALESLVEAMPTKTKGEQEGQLSRKTVKKGDITKGKRQLKLKLGEAPKKKGKK
;
A
#
# COMPACT_ATOMS: atom_id res chain seq x y z
N MET A 1 12.22 8.99 27.70
CA MET A 1 11.38 8.80 26.51
C MET A 1 11.55 7.36 26.09
N THR A 2 10.60 6.49 26.39
CA THR A 2 10.68 5.06 26.00
C THR A 2 10.36 4.98 24.52
N GLU A 3 11.36 4.66 23.71
CA GLU A 3 11.15 4.23 22.33
C GLU A 3 10.25 2.99 22.38
N GLU A 4 8.97 3.16 22.07
CA GLU A 4 8.13 2.03 21.67
C GLU A 4 8.86 1.35 20.52
N ALA A 5 9.35 0.14 20.76
CA ALA A 5 9.87 -0.72 19.70
C ALA A 5 8.75 -0.88 18.66
N LYS A 6 8.81 -0.06 17.60
CA LYS A 6 7.84 -0.10 16.50
C LYS A 6 7.91 -1.50 15.91
N LYS A 7 6.86 -2.28 16.16
CA LYS A 7 6.72 -3.58 15.53
C LYS A 7 6.69 -3.35 14.02
N PRO A 8 7.48 -4.11 13.23
CA PRO A 8 7.47 -3.95 11.78
C PRO A 8 6.07 -4.27 11.25
N LEU A 9 5.59 -3.46 10.30
CA LEU A 9 4.32 -3.67 9.61
C LEU A 9 4.35 -4.95 8.78
N VAL A 10 5.55 -5.38 8.35
CA VAL A 10 5.76 -6.58 7.55
C VAL A 10 6.82 -7.47 8.16
N TYR A 11 6.46 -8.73 8.39
CA TYR A 11 7.40 -9.73 8.87
C TYR A 11 8.26 -10.28 7.74
N TYR A 12 9.57 -10.39 7.98
CA TYR A 12 10.54 -10.92 7.02
C TYR A 12 10.21 -12.35 6.54
N SER A 13 9.62 -13.20 7.39
CA SER A 13 9.16 -14.54 7.00
C SER A 13 8.18 -14.48 5.83
N ARG A 14 7.22 -13.56 5.88
CA ARG A 14 6.23 -13.36 4.82
C ARG A 14 6.86 -12.77 3.56
N ILE A 15 7.81 -11.84 3.70
CA ILE A 15 8.56 -11.29 2.55
C ILE A 15 9.35 -12.39 1.85
N ARG A 16 10.01 -13.27 2.60
CA ARG A 16 10.76 -14.41 2.06
C ARG A 16 9.86 -15.37 1.28
N GLU A 17 8.66 -15.65 1.78
CA GLU A 17 7.67 -16.46 1.06
C GLU A 17 7.25 -15.79 -0.25
N LEU A 18 6.95 -14.49 -0.22
CA LEU A 18 6.57 -13.75 -1.43
C LEU A 18 7.70 -13.78 -2.46
N LEU A 19 8.93 -13.44 -2.05
CA LEU A 19 10.13 -13.49 -2.91
C LEU A 19 10.45 -14.87 -3.47
N ARG A 20 9.92 -15.93 -2.83
CA ARG A 20 10.03 -17.31 -3.29
C ARG A 20 8.70 -17.73 -3.91
N GLY A 21 8.39 -17.17 -5.05
CA GLY A 21 7.12 -17.35 -5.72
C GLY A 21 7.31 -17.44 -7.23
N THR A 22 6.21 -17.33 -7.96
CA THR A 22 6.24 -17.30 -9.42
C THR A 22 6.02 -15.88 -9.89
N TYR A 23 6.96 -15.35 -10.66
CA TYR A 23 6.92 -14.02 -11.25
C TYR A 23 7.08 -14.14 -12.75
N GLU A 24 6.10 -13.65 -13.51
CA GLU A 24 6.12 -13.71 -14.98
C GLU A 24 6.36 -15.13 -15.53
N GLY A 25 5.86 -16.14 -14.83
CA GLY A 25 6.03 -17.56 -15.20
C GLY A 25 7.32 -18.21 -14.71
N ASN A 26 8.23 -17.46 -14.09
CA ASN A 26 9.48 -17.99 -13.54
C ASN A 26 9.38 -18.20 -12.03
N GLU A 27 9.76 -19.38 -11.56
CA GLU A 27 9.93 -19.61 -10.13
C GLU A 27 11.20 -18.93 -9.61
N THR A 28 11.05 -18.14 -8.55
CA THR A 28 12.16 -17.54 -7.83
C THR A 28 12.42 -18.30 -6.54
N LYS A 29 13.70 -18.51 -6.22
CA LYS A 29 14.16 -19.07 -4.92
C LYS A 29 15.14 -18.12 -4.24
N LEU A 30 14.86 -16.82 -4.35
CA LEU A 30 15.77 -15.77 -3.87
C LEU A 30 15.91 -15.83 -2.34
N ASN A 31 17.11 -15.49 -1.88
CA ASN A 31 17.43 -15.28 -0.47
C ASN A 31 17.87 -13.83 -0.31
N VAL A 32 17.45 -13.21 0.80
CA VAL A 32 17.92 -11.89 1.19
C VAL A 32 19.05 -12.07 2.19
N SER A 33 20.20 -11.46 1.90
CA SER A 33 21.34 -11.42 2.82
C SER A 33 20.94 -10.76 4.13
N LYS A 34 21.62 -11.07 5.24
CA LYS A 34 21.21 -10.62 6.59
C LYS A 34 21.17 -9.09 6.71
N ASP A 35 22.16 -8.43 6.12
CA ASP A 35 22.33 -6.98 6.03
C ASP A 35 21.28 -6.29 5.16
N ALA A 36 20.76 -6.95 4.13
CA ALA A 36 19.73 -6.38 3.25
C ALA A 36 18.30 -6.50 3.81
N ARG A 37 18.08 -7.25 4.90
CA ARG A 37 16.71 -7.52 5.42
C ARG A 37 16.03 -6.26 5.94
N GLU A 38 16.73 -5.49 6.76
CA GLU A 38 16.18 -4.28 7.37
C GLU A 38 15.92 -3.19 6.32
N PRO A 39 16.86 -2.86 5.41
CA PRO A 39 16.58 -1.97 4.29
C PRO A 39 15.39 -2.41 3.43
N LEU A 40 15.28 -3.71 3.14
CA LEU A 40 14.17 -4.26 2.38
C LEU A 40 12.83 -4.09 3.11
N VAL A 41 12.80 -4.39 4.41
CA VAL A 41 11.58 -4.19 5.23
C VAL A 41 11.21 -2.72 5.25
N GLY A 42 12.16 -1.82 5.52
CA GLY A 42 11.92 -0.37 5.54
C GLY A 42 11.34 0.15 4.22
N TRP A 43 11.92 -0.24 3.09
CA TRP A 43 11.41 0.12 1.77
C TRP A 43 9.99 -0.40 1.52
N LEU A 44 9.68 -1.65 1.90
CA LEU A 44 8.34 -2.22 1.76
C LEU A 44 7.31 -1.51 2.67
N GLU A 45 7.72 -1.10 3.87
CA GLU A 45 6.86 -0.32 4.77
C GLU A 45 6.53 1.05 4.20
N GLU A 46 7.49 1.73 3.55
CA GLU A 46 7.24 2.99 2.85
C GLU A 46 6.21 2.81 1.73
N LEU A 47 6.36 1.76 0.91
CA LEU A 47 5.40 1.46 -0.16
C LEU A 47 3.99 1.17 0.40
N ILE A 48 3.90 0.44 1.52
CA ILE A 48 2.62 0.20 2.20
C ILE A 48 2.01 1.49 2.71
N LYS A 49 2.80 2.39 3.31
CA LYS A 49 2.31 3.70 3.78
C LYS A 49 1.74 4.52 2.62
N ILE A 50 2.44 4.62 1.49
CA ILE A 50 1.95 5.33 0.30
C ILE A 50 0.63 4.73 -0.20
N ALA A 51 0.50 3.40 -0.18
CA ALA A 51 -0.72 2.71 -0.56
C ALA A 51 -1.88 3.02 0.41
N LEU A 52 -1.61 3.05 1.72
CA LEU A 52 -2.60 3.38 2.75
C LEU A 52 -3.02 4.86 2.70
N GLU A 53 -2.09 5.79 2.47
CA GLU A 53 -2.40 7.20 2.25
C GLU A 53 -3.31 7.40 1.04
N SER A 54 -2.99 6.74 -0.07
CA SER A 54 -3.82 6.77 -1.29
C SER A 54 -5.21 6.19 -1.05
N LEU A 55 -5.34 5.20 -0.17
CA LEU A 55 -6.63 4.65 0.24
C LEU A 55 -7.42 5.66 1.07
N VAL A 56 -6.79 6.30 2.04
CA VAL A 56 -7.43 7.31 2.92
C VAL A 56 -7.89 8.52 2.11
N GLU A 57 -7.09 9.03 1.20
CA GLU A 57 -7.47 10.13 0.28
C GLU A 57 -8.68 9.79 -0.59
N ALA A 58 -8.82 8.52 -0.97
CA ALA A 58 -9.94 8.06 -1.78
C ALA A 58 -11.23 7.84 -0.98
N MET A 59 -11.17 7.91 0.35
CA MET A 59 -12.33 7.73 1.21
C MET A 59 -13.23 8.97 1.20
N PRO A 60 -14.57 8.78 1.29
CA PRO A 60 -15.50 9.90 1.29
C PRO A 60 -15.37 10.77 2.55
N THR A 61 -15.25 12.08 2.35
CA THR A 61 -15.27 13.10 3.41
C THR A 61 -16.67 13.74 3.53
N LYS A 62 -16.95 14.36 4.67
CA LYS A 62 -18.15 15.17 4.88
C LYS A 62 -17.99 16.49 4.12
N THR A 63 -19.04 16.91 3.43
CA THR A 63 -18.98 18.05 2.48
C THR A 63 -19.81 19.26 2.90
N LYS A 64 -20.47 19.24 4.07
CA LYS A 64 -21.23 20.38 4.63
C LYS A 64 -21.30 20.30 6.16
N GLY A 65 -21.15 21.45 6.83
CA GLY A 65 -21.29 21.61 8.29
C GLY A 65 -19.96 21.68 9.04
N GLU A 66 -20.00 21.74 10.38
CA GLU A 66 -18.82 21.93 11.26
C GLU A 66 -17.74 20.84 11.15
N GLN A 67 -18.03 19.71 10.50
CA GLN A 67 -17.09 18.60 10.29
C GLN A 67 -16.68 18.41 8.83
N GLU A 68 -16.81 19.47 8.01
CA GLU A 68 -16.35 19.47 6.62
C GLU A 68 -14.87 19.07 6.52
N GLY A 69 -14.56 18.16 5.59
CA GLY A 69 -13.22 17.61 5.42
C GLY A 69 -12.89 16.39 6.31
N GLN A 70 -13.68 16.08 7.34
CA GLN A 70 -13.51 14.82 8.09
C GLN A 70 -13.99 13.62 7.29
N LEU A 71 -13.38 12.45 7.49
CA LEU A 71 -13.87 11.20 6.92
C LEU A 71 -15.33 10.95 7.34
N SER A 72 -16.19 10.65 6.37
CA SER A 72 -17.60 10.35 6.61
C SER A 72 -17.79 9.04 7.39
N ARG A 73 -16.78 8.16 7.42
CA ARG A 73 -16.78 6.90 8.17
C ARG A 73 -15.36 6.45 8.53
N LYS A 74 -15.26 5.59 9.56
CA LYS A 74 -14.00 4.99 10.05
C LYS A 74 -13.68 3.61 9.44
N THR A 75 -14.63 3.00 8.72
CA THR A 75 -14.48 1.65 8.15
C THR A 75 -14.19 1.71 6.66
N VAL A 76 -13.14 1.00 6.23
CA VAL A 76 -12.79 0.81 4.81
C VAL A 76 -13.73 -0.24 4.19
N LYS A 77 -14.37 0.10 3.07
CA LYS A 77 -15.18 -0.83 2.26
C LYS A 77 -14.44 -1.26 1.00
N LYS A 78 -14.89 -2.35 0.37
CA LYS A 78 -14.34 -2.87 -0.90
C LYS A 78 -14.24 -1.80 -2.00
N GLY A 79 -15.23 -0.91 -2.09
CA GLY A 79 -15.22 0.20 -3.04
C GLY A 79 -14.08 1.20 -2.81
N ASP A 80 -13.69 1.42 -1.55
CA ASP A 80 -12.60 2.33 -1.19
C ASP A 80 -11.26 1.74 -1.62
N ILE A 81 -11.07 0.42 -1.46
CA ILE A 81 -9.86 -0.28 -1.94
C ILE A 81 -9.67 -0.09 -3.45
N THR A 82 -10.77 -0.19 -4.22
CA THR A 82 -10.72 -0.02 -5.67
C THR A 82 -10.34 1.41 -6.06
N LYS A 83 -10.90 2.41 -5.38
CA LYS A 83 -10.59 3.83 -5.60
C LYS A 83 -9.17 4.16 -5.15
N GLY A 84 -8.74 3.69 -3.98
CA GLY A 84 -7.39 3.85 -3.46
C GLY A 84 -6.33 3.26 -4.39
N LYS A 85 -6.57 2.06 -4.96
CA LYS A 85 -5.69 1.48 -5.98
C LYS A 85 -5.58 2.35 -7.23
N ARG A 86 -6.68 2.98 -7.65
CA ARG A 86 -6.67 3.92 -8.78
C ARG A 86 -5.88 5.18 -8.43
N GLN A 87 -6.06 5.73 -7.24
CA GLN A 87 -5.33 6.89 -6.73
C GLN A 87 -3.82 6.62 -6.65
N LEU A 88 -3.43 5.45 -6.12
CA LEU A 88 -2.04 5.02 -6.03
C LEU A 88 -1.38 4.96 -7.42
N LYS A 89 -2.05 4.36 -8.41
CA LYS A 89 -1.55 4.31 -9.79
C LYS A 89 -1.30 5.71 -10.36
N LEU A 90 -2.19 6.66 -10.09
CA LEU A 90 -2.01 8.05 -10.52
C LEU A 90 -0.80 8.70 -9.85
N LYS A 91 -0.60 8.51 -8.55
CA LYS A 91 0.58 9.01 -7.83
C LYS A 91 1.89 8.43 -8.36
N LEU A 92 1.88 7.17 -8.75
CA LEU A 92 3.04 6.48 -9.33
C LEU A 92 3.24 6.80 -10.84
N GLY A 93 2.46 7.72 -11.40
CA GLY A 93 2.58 8.13 -12.81
C GLY A 93 2.08 7.09 -13.81
N GLU A 94 1.40 6.03 -13.38
CA GLU A 94 0.76 5.08 -14.29
C GLU A 94 -0.45 5.76 -14.95
N ALA A 95 -0.29 6.17 -16.22
CA ALA A 95 -1.36 6.76 -16.99
C ALA A 95 -2.56 5.80 -17.05
N PRO A 96 -3.79 6.26 -16.73
CA PRO A 96 -4.97 5.42 -16.82
C PRO A 96 -5.12 4.96 -18.26
N LYS A 97 -5.03 3.64 -18.50
CA LYS A 97 -5.32 3.04 -19.81
C LYS A 97 -6.72 3.48 -20.22
N LYS A 98 -6.82 4.43 -21.16
CA LYS A 98 -8.10 4.83 -21.75
C LYS A 98 -8.73 3.56 -22.29
N LYS A 99 -9.87 3.14 -21.71
CA LYS A 99 -10.71 2.14 -22.36
C LYS A 99 -11.16 2.78 -23.67
N GLY A 100 -10.66 2.27 -24.79
CA GLY A 100 -11.22 2.60 -26.10
C GLY A 100 -12.73 2.38 -26.04
N LYS A 101 -13.47 3.43 -26.38
CA LYS A 101 -14.92 3.35 -26.57
C LYS A 101 -15.14 2.32 -27.67
N LYS A 102 -15.80 1.21 -27.35
CA LYS A 102 -16.42 0.36 -28.38
C LYS A 102 -17.75 1.02 -28.76
#